data_AF-A0A401Q9C3-F1
#
_entry.id   AF-A0A401Q9C3-F1
#
_cell.length_a   1.000
_cell.length_b   1.000
_cell.length_c   1.000
_cell.angle_alpha   90.00
_cell.angle_beta   90.00
_cell.angle_gamma   90.00
#
_symmetry.space_group_name_H-M   'P 1'
#
loop_
_entity.id
_entity.type
_entity.pdbx_description
1 polymer ?
#
loop_
_entity_poly.entity_id
_entity_poly.type
_entity_poly.pdbx_seq_one_letter_code
_entity_poly.pdbx_strand_id
1 'polypeptide(L)'
;MLAHFQQVYSILRHVAEVLEYTKDEQLDSLFQRTAWVFDEKYRRPGYGAYDAFKHAVSDPTILDSLELTEEERGVLLENIRRRLTPQAVKIRA
;
A
#
# COMPACT_ATOMS: atom_id res chain seq x y z
N MET A 1 17.05 -3.80 1.47
CA MET A 1 16.21 -3.21 2.53
C MET A 1 15.38 -2.02 2.00
N LEU A 2 15.99 -1.03 1.32
CA LEU A 2 15.30 0.15 0.77
C LEU A 2 14.26 -0.11 -0.34
N ALA A 3 14.42 -1.17 -1.14
CA ALA A 3 13.54 -1.44 -2.28
C ALA A 3 12.07 -1.68 -1.87
N HIS A 4 11.82 -2.38 -0.76
CA HIS A 4 10.45 -2.67 -0.31
C HIS A 4 9.71 -1.42 0.16
N PHE A 5 10.42 -0.58 0.93
CA PHE A 5 9.90 0.71 1.36
C PHE A 5 9.60 1.63 0.17
N GLN A 6 10.47 1.69 -0.83
CA GLN A 6 10.24 2.48 -2.05
C GLN A 6 8.97 2.03 -2.81
N GLN A 7 8.69 0.72 -2.86
CA GLN A 7 7.48 0.20 -3.49
C GLN A 7 6.22 0.62 -2.73
N VAL A 8 6.21 0.46 -1.40
CA VAL A 8 5.10 0.91 -0.54
C VAL A 8 4.92 2.42 -0.70
N TYR A 9 6.02 3.17 -0.73
CA TYR A 9 5.99 4.62 -0.87
C TYR A 9 5.38 5.06 -2.19
N SER A 10 5.78 4.44 -3.31
CA SER A 10 5.22 4.76 -4.62
C SER A 10 3.72 4.43 -4.72
N ILE A 11 3.25 3.37 -4.05
CA ILE A 11 1.82 3.02 -3.99
C ILE A 11 1.06 4.10 -3.21
N LEU A 12 1.48 4.41 -1.99
CA LEU A 12 0.79 5.39 -1.14
C LEU A 12 0.82 6.80 -1.71
N ARG A 13 1.93 7.19 -2.35
CA ARG A 13 2.02 8.46 -3.06
C ARG A 13 1.01 8.57 -4.18
N HIS A 14 0.81 7.49 -4.95
CA HIS A 14 -0.19 7.51 -6.01
C HIS A 14 -1.62 7.54 -5.47
N VAL A 15 -1.89 6.84 -4.37
CA VAL A 15 -3.19 6.92 -3.68
C VAL A 15 -3.47 8.35 -3.24
N ALA A 16 -2.48 9.01 -2.64
CA ALA A 16 -2.58 10.42 -2.25
C ALA A 16 -2.82 11.33 -3.47
N GLU A 17 -2.13 11.11 -4.59
CA GLU A 17 -2.38 11.86 -5.84
C GLU A 17 -3.81 11.67 -6.37
N VAL A 18 -4.34 10.45 -6.33
CA VAL A 18 -5.72 10.15 -6.76
C VAL A 18 -6.76 10.78 -5.85
N LEU A 19 -6.49 10.84 -4.55
CA LEU A 19 -7.35 11.49 -3.55
C LEU A 19 -7.14 13.01 -3.48
N GLU A 20 -6.38 13.58 -4.42
CA GLU A 20 -6.08 15.01 -4.50
C GLU A 20 -5.42 15.57 -3.22
N TYR A 21 -4.63 14.74 -2.52
CA TYR A 21 -3.82 15.18 -1.39
C TYR A 21 -2.69 16.07 -1.91
N THR A 22 -2.80 17.36 -1.60
CA THR A 22 -1.85 18.39 -2.06
C THR A 22 -0.74 18.67 -1.05
N LYS A 23 -0.91 18.20 0.19
CA LYS A 23 0.03 18.44 1.29
C LYS A 23 0.81 17.20 1.65
N ASP A 24 2.09 17.38 1.94
CA ASP A 24 2.97 16.35 2.50
C ASP A 24 2.43 15.80 3.84
N GLU A 25 1.84 16.64 4.69
CA GLU A 25 1.20 16.22 5.94
C GLU A 25 0.09 15.17 5.75
N GLN A 26 -0.68 15.27 4.66
CA GLN A 26 -1.76 14.31 4.36
C GLN A 26 -1.17 12.96 3.94
N LEU A 27 -0.10 13.00 3.14
CA LEU A 27 0.64 11.80 2.76
C LEU A 27 1.26 11.13 3.98
N ASP A 28 1.92 11.90 4.86
CA ASP A 28 2.50 11.38 6.11
C ASP A 28 1.42 10.72 6.98
N SER A 29 0.28 11.39 7.19
CA SER A 29 -0.86 10.82 7.93
C SER A 29 -1.36 9.51 7.31
N LEU A 30 -1.37 9.40 5.97
CA LEU A 30 -1.70 8.16 5.27
C LEU A 30 -0.66 7.06 5.56
N PHE A 31 0.64 7.37 5.60
CA PHE A 31 1.67 6.40 6.03
C PHE A 31 1.48 5.95 7.48
N GLN A 32 1.18 6.88 8.38
CA GLN A 32 0.99 6.58 9.79
C GLN A 32 -0.20 5.63 10.00
N ARG A 33 -1.31 5.87 9.30
CA ARG A 33 -2.54 5.05 9.40
C ARG A 33 -2.48 3.74 8.63
N THR A 34 -1.46 3.53 7.78
CA THR A 34 -1.34 2.32 6.95
C THR A 34 -0.02 1.59 7.14
N ALA A 35 1.08 2.15 6.65
CA ALA A 35 2.39 1.53 6.66
C ALA A 35 2.89 1.28 8.08
N TRP A 36 2.78 2.26 8.98
CA TRP A 36 3.26 2.11 10.37
C TRP A 36 2.42 1.11 11.16
N VAL A 37 1.09 1.12 10.98
CA VAL A 37 0.19 0.13 11.59
C VAL A 37 0.62 -1.30 11.22
N PHE A 38 0.93 -1.54 9.95
CA PHE A 38 1.42 -2.85 9.52
C PHE A 38 2.83 -3.14 10.02
N ASP A 39 3.71 -2.14 10.00
CA ASP A 39 5.06 -2.30 10.49
C ASP A 39 5.10 -2.78 11.95
N GLU A 40 4.26 -2.16 12.79
CA GLU A 40 4.05 -2.52 14.19
C GLU A 40 3.39 -3.91 14.33
N LYS A 41 2.32 -4.16 13.56
CA LYS A 41 1.59 -5.44 13.55
C LYS A 41 2.48 -6.63 13.19
N TYR A 42 3.37 -6.47 12.22
CA TYR A 42 4.28 -7.52 11.76
C TYR A 42 5.63 -7.50 12.49
N ARG A 43 5.87 -6.52 13.38
CA ARG A 43 7.14 -6.30 14.11
C ARG A 43 8.36 -6.29 13.19
N ARG A 44 8.22 -5.69 12.01
CA ARG A 44 9.27 -5.68 10.97
C ARG A 44 9.42 -4.29 10.32
N PRO A 45 10.25 -3.40 10.91
CA PRO A 45 10.57 -2.09 10.35
C PRO A 45 11.03 -2.10 8.89
N GLY A 46 10.25 -1.43 8.05
CA GLY A 46 10.47 -1.25 6.62
C GLY A 46 10.05 -2.44 5.76
N TYR A 47 9.53 -3.53 6.35
CA TYR A 47 9.13 -4.74 5.63
C TYR A 47 7.68 -5.16 5.92
N GLY A 48 7.16 -4.87 7.12
CA GLY A 48 5.82 -5.27 7.54
C GLY A 48 4.72 -4.72 6.62
N ALA A 49 4.83 -3.46 6.22
CA ALA A 49 3.90 -2.84 5.29
C ALA A 49 3.89 -3.51 3.90
N TYR A 50 5.06 -3.92 3.40
CA TYR A 50 5.17 -4.56 2.10
C TYR A 50 4.57 -5.97 2.11
N ASP A 51 4.82 -6.74 3.16
CA ASP A 51 4.22 -8.06 3.33
C ASP A 51 2.71 -7.99 3.54
N ALA A 52 2.24 -7.00 4.31
CA ALA A 52 0.83 -6.68 4.39
C ALA A 52 0.25 -6.41 3.01
N PHE A 53 0.85 -5.52 2.21
CA PHE A 53 0.32 -5.20 0.89
C PHE A 53 0.28 -6.41 -0.05
N LYS A 54 1.28 -7.30 0.01
CA LYS A 54 1.19 -8.58 -0.72
C LYS A 54 0.02 -9.43 -0.24
N HIS A 55 -0.17 -9.52 1.07
CA HIS A 55 -1.27 -10.28 1.65
C HIS A 55 -2.62 -9.66 1.25
N ALA A 56 -2.73 -8.33 1.14
CA ALA A 56 -3.93 -7.61 0.69
C ALA A 56 -4.37 -7.98 -0.73
N VAL A 57 -3.44 -8.42 -1.59
CA VAL A 57 -3.78 -8.92 -2.93
C VAL A 57 -4.66 -10.16 -2.85
N SER A 58 -4.30 -11.10 -1.97
CA SER A 58 -5.03 -12.36 -1.77
C SER A 58 -6.21 -12.21 -0.82
N ASP A 59 -6.02 -11.47 0.28
CA ASP A 59 -7.01 -11.23 1.32
C ASP A 59 -7.11 -9.72 1.64
N PRO A 60 -8.09 -9.01 1.07
CA PRO A 60 -8.25 -7.57 1.29
C PRO A 60 -8.82 -7.24 2.68
N THR A 61 -9.19 -8.24 3.49
CA THR A 61 -9.75 -8.01 4.84
C THR A 61 -8.70 -7.48 5.80
N ILE A 62 -7.41 -7.68 5.51
CA ILE A 62 -6.34 -7.08 6.31
C ILE A 62 -6.36 -5.54 6.29
N LEU A 63 -6.89 -4.93 5.22
CA LEU A 63 -7.02 -3.48 5.10
C LEU A 63 -8.19 -2.96 5.94
N ASP A 64 -9.09 -3.84 6.37
CA ASP A 64 -10.22 -3.52 7.27
C ASP A 64 -9.74 -3.19 8.69
N SER A 65 -8.54 -3.69 9.07
CA SER A 65 -7.89 -3.30 10.32
C SER A 65 -7.34 -1.87 10.31
N LEU A 66 -7.37 -1.18 9.16
CA LEU A 66 -6.87 0.18 9.03
C LEU A 66 -8.03 1.16 9.17
N GLU A 67 -7.77 2.28 9.83
CA GLU A 67 -8.70 3.40 9.84
C GLU A 67 -8.59 4.15 8.50
N LEU A 68 -9.17 3.61 7.43
CA LEU A 68 -9.25 4.23 6.10
C LEU A 68 -10.71 4.40 5.69
N THR A 69 -10.99 5.46 4.92
CA THR A 69 -12.28 5.61 4.25
C THR A 69 -12.48 4.54 3.18
N GLU A 70 -13.73 4.27 2.79
CA GLU A 70 -14.02 3.31 1.72
C GLU A 70 -13.35 3.69 0.39
N GLU A 71 -13.28 5.00 0.10
CA GLU A 71 -12.60 5.54 -1.08
C GLU A 71 -11.08 5.30 -1.00
N GLU A 72 -10.43 5.67 0.11
CA GLU A 72 -9.01 5.41 0.35
C GLU A 72 -8.66 3.93 0.20
N ARG A 73 -9.47 3.06 0.82
CA ARG A 73 -9.29 1.61 0.79
C ARG A 73 -9.45 1.06 -0.62
N GLY A 74 -10.45 1.52 -1.37
CA GLY A 74 -10.67 1.12 -2.76
C GLY A 74 -9.48 1.47 -3.65
N VAL A 75 -9.04 2.73 -3.60
CA VAL A 75 -7.91 3.23 -4.39
C VAL A 75 -6.61 2.53 -3.99
N LEU A 76 -6.38 2.31 -2.69
CA LEU A 76 -5.20 1.61 -2.19
C LEU A 76 -5.17 0.14 -2.68
N LEU A 77 -6.27 -0.58 -2.54
CA LEU A 77 -6.36 -1.99 -2.95
C LEU A 77 -6.16 -2.15 -4.46
N GLU A 78 -6.75 -1.26 -5.26
CA GLU A 78 -6.55 -1.26 -6.72
C GLU A 78 -5.07 -1.06 -7.07
N ASN A 79 -4.41 -0.08 -6.43
CA ASN A 79 -3.00 0.20 -6.67
C ASN A 79 -2.07 -0.94 -6.24
N ILE A 80 -2.35 -1.54 -5.08
CA ILE A 80 -1.67 -2.74 -4.59
C ILE A 80 -1.78 -3.86 -5.62
N ARG A 81 -2.99 -4.18 -6.07
CA ARG A 81 -3.23 -5.24 -7.07
C ARG A 81 -2.52 -4.94 -8.37
N ARG A 82 -2.59 -3.70 -8.87
CA ARG A 82 -1.97 -3.30 -10.14
C ARG A 82 -0.44 -3.38 -10.12
N ARG A 83 0.19 -3.09 -8.98
CA ARG A 83 1.65 -3.03 -8.83
C ARG A 83 2.29 -4.32 -8.32
N LEU A 84 1.60 -5.05 -7.45
CA LEU A 84 2.13 -6.25 -6.78
C LEU A 84 1.66 -7.55 -7.43
N THR A 85 0.58 -7.54 -8.21
CA THR A 85 0.22 -8.71 -9.03
C THR A 85 1.17 -8.76 -10.22
N PRO A 86 1.89 -9.88 -10.45
CA PRO A 86 2.71 -10.03 -11.64
C PRO A 86 1.80 -9.88 -12.86
N GLN A 87 1.99 -8.79 -13.61
CA GLN A 87 1.35 -8.67 -14.91
C GLN A 87 1.90 -9.80 -15.76
N ALA A 88 1.03 -10.71 -16.22
CA ALA A 88 1.41 -11.81 -17.08
C ALA A 88 2.08 -11.23 -18.33
N VAL A 89 3.41 -11.25 -18.36
CA VAL A 89 4.18 -10.94 -19.56
C VAL A 89 3.83 -12.02 -20.56
N LYS A 90 3.05 -11.65 -21.58
CA LYS A 90 2.81 -12.49 -22.75
C LYS A 90 4.16 -12.66 -23.44
N ILE A 91 4.88 -13.73 -23.09
CA ILE A 91 6.03 -14.17 -23.86
C ILE A 91 5.50 -14.58 -25.22
N ARG A 92 5.85 -13.83 -26.26
CA ARG A 92 5.72 -14.28 -27.64
C ARG A 92 7.01 -15.05 -27.95
N ALA A 93 6.86 -16.35 -28.22
CA ALA A 93 7.90 -17.22 -28.76
C ALA A 93 8.08 -16.98 -30.26
#